data_AF-E2B6T1-F1
#
_entry.id   AF-E2B6T1-F1
#
_cell.length_a   1.000
_cell.length_b   1.000
_cell.length_c   1.000
_cell.angle_alpha   90.00
_cell.angle_beta   90.00
_cell.angle_gamma   90.00
#
_symmetry.space_group_name_H-M   'P 1'
#
loop_
_entity.id
_entity.type
_entity.pdbx_description
1 polymer ?
#
loop_
_entity_poly.entity_id
_entity_poly.type
_entity_poly.pdbx_seq_one_letter_code
_entity_poly.pdbx_strand_id
1 'polypeptide(L)'
;ENARIAREHMQHVRISRAKGVFEKGYEANWTEEIFRIHRILEWRNPRVYELNDLSGEVIDGIFYEQELAGVNKNLQEEEFIVDKVIRRRGRGANKEFFVSWWGYPSKFNSWIAASNIKLL
;
A
#
# COMPACT_ATOMS: atom_id res chain seq x y z
N GLU A 1 -21.24 15.05 13.22
CA GLU A 1 -19.91 15.55 13.58
C GLU A 1 -19.31 14.61 14.62
N ASN A 2 -18.36 13.76 14.21
CA ASN A 2 -17.48 12.96 15.09
C ASN A 2 -16.45 12.21 14.21
N ALA A 3 -15.80 12.92 13.28
CA ALA A 3 -14.58 12.42 12.65
C ALA A 3 -13.41 12.87 13.53
N ARG A 4 -13.12 12.12 14.61
CA ARG A 4 -11.85 12.30 15.31
C ARG A 4 -10.76 11.80 14.38
N ILE A 5 -9.74 12.62 14.14
CA ILE A 5 -8.48 12.14 13.57
C ILE A 5 -7.93 11.13 14.58
N ALA A 6 -8.04 9.85 14.26
CA ALA A 6 -7.60 8.79 15.12
C ALA A 6 -6.10 8.92 15.37
N ARG A 7 -5.74 9.26 16.61
CA ARG A 7 -4.39 9.07 17.14
C ARG A 7 -4.18 7.60 17.54
N GLU A 8 -4.55 6.66 16.68
CA GLU A 8 -4.17 5.25 16.83
C GLU A 8 -3.05 4.93 15.85
N HIS A 9 -2.08 4.16 16.30
CA HIS A 9 -0.72 4.01 15.76
C HIS A 9 -0.59 3.45 14.32
N MET A 10 -1.68 3.25 13.58
CA MET A 10 -1.70 2.73 12.20
C MET A 10 -2.08 3.83 11.21
N GLN A 11 -1.11 4.62 10.76
CA GLN A 11 -1.35 5.56 9.67
C GLN A 11 -1.34 4.88 8.29
N HIS A 12 -0.57 3.81 8.15
CA HIS A 12 -0.38 3.07 6.92
C HIS A 12 -0.76 1.61 7.13
N VAL A 13 -1.52 1.05 6.21
CA VAL A 13 -2.06 -0.31 6.31
C VAL A 13 -1.99 -1.04 4.96
N ARG A 14 -1.83 -2.36 5.01
CA ARG A 14 -2.14 -3.26 3.88
C ARG A 14 -3.50 -3.92 4.14
N ILE A 15 -4.17 -4.33 3.07
CA ILE A 15 -5.49 -4.97 3.14
C ILE A 15 -5.31 -6.48 2.96
N SER A 16 -6.15 -7.30 3.60
CA SER A 16 -6.15 -8.73 3.33
C SER A 16 -6.58 -9.03 1.87
N ARG A 17 -5.91 -9.97 1.20
CA ARG A 17 -6.36 -10.47 -0.11
C ARG A 17 -7.64 -11.28 0.12
N ALA A 18 -8.64 -11.08 -0.75
CA ALA A 18 -9.86 -11.87 -0.72
C ALA A 18 -9.53 -13.35 -0.91
N LYS A 19 -9.85 -14.19 0.08
CA LYS A 19 -9.66 -15.64 -0.02
C LYS A 19 -10.56 -16.19 -1.14
N GLY A 20 -9.96 -16.85 -2.12
CA GLY A 20 -10.73 -17.66 -3.07
C GLY A 20 -11.43 -18.82 -2.36
N VAL A 21 -12.54 -19.30 -2.92
CA VAL A 21 -13.42 -20.36 -2.36
C VAL A 21 -12.68 -21.67 -1.98
N PHE A 22 -11.43 -21.84 -2.42
CA PHE A 22 -10.63 -23.06 -2.23
C PHE A 22 -9.30 -22.85 -1.49
N GLU A 23 -9.02 -21.68 -0.92
CA GLU A 23 -7.78 -21.46 -0.14
C GLU A 23 -7.91 -22.00 1.30
N LYS A 24 -7.53 -23.27 1.50
CA LYS A 24 -7.20 -23.78 2.84
C LYS A 24 -5.82 -23.24 3.24
N GLY A 25 -5.78 -22.26 4.13
CA GLY A 25 -4.52 -21.75 4.69
C GLY A 25 -4.73 -20.72 5.80
N TYR A 26 -3.99 -20.90 6.89
CA TYR A 26 -3.95 -20.04 8.08
C TYR A 26 -3.09 -18.78 7.89
N GLU A 27 -2.70 -18.46 6.65
CA GLU A 27 -1.86 -17.30 6.36
C GLU A 27 -2.73 -16.15 5.84
N ALA A 28 -2.61 -15.00 6.49
CA ALA A 28 -3.15 -13.76 5.96
C ALA A 28 -2.25 -13.32 4.80
N ASN A 29 -2.71 -13.52 3.57
CA ASN A 29 -2.08 -12.95 2.39
C ASN A 29 -2.43 -11.46 2.34
N TRP A 30 -1.54 -10.56 2.74
CA TRP A 30 -1.75 -9.10 2.64
C TRP A 30 -1.45 -8.59 1.24
N THR A 31 -2.14 -7.55 0.78
CA THR A 31 -1.80 -6.83 -0.46
C THR A 31 -0.40 -6.21 -0.37
N GLU A 32 0.22 -5.92 -1.51
CA GLU A 32 1.45 -5.10 -1.53
C GLU A 32 1.15 -3.61 -1.46
N GLU A 33 0.00 -3.19 -2.00
CA GLU A 33 -0.44 -1.81 -1.92
C GLU A 33 -0.65 -1.38 -0.48
N ILE A 34 -0.04 -0.24 -0.14
CA ILE A 34 -0.16 0.41 1.15
C ILE A 34 -1.19 1.53 1.02
N PHE A 35 -2.12 1.56 1.97
CA PHE A 35 -3.18 2.56 2.08
C PHE A 35 -2.99 3.37 3.35
N ARG A 36 -3.73 4.47 3.44
CA ARG A 36 -3.85 5.31 4.62
C ARG A 36 -5.28 5.25 5.15
N ILE A 37 -5.42 5.35 6.48
CA ILE A 37 -6.73 5.50 7.09
C ILE A 37 -7.27 6.89 6.75
N HIS A 38 -8.31 6.94 5.92
CA HIS A 38 -9.01 8.18 5.57
C HIS A 38 -9.98 8.58 6.68
N ARG A 39 -10.78 7.61 7.16
CA ARG A 39 -11.80 7.84 8.19
C ARG A 39 -12.02 6.58 9.02
N ILE A 40 -12.26 6.78 10.32
CA ILE A 40 -12.77 5.72 11.21
C ILE A 40 -14.23 6.01 11.51
N LEU A 41 -15.10 5.02 11.28
CA LEU A 41 -16.53 5.08 11.56
C LEU A 41 -16.82 4.35 12.88
N GLU A 42 -16.50 5.01 14.00
CA GLU A 42 -16.66 4.44 15.36
C GLU A 42 -18.12 4.20 15.76
N TRP A 43 -19.09 4.86 15.10
CA TRP A 43 -20.52 4.68 15.36
C TRP A 43 -21.07 3.35 14.85
N ARG A 44 -20.32 2.62 14.02
CA ARG A 44 -20.65 1.26 13.62
C ARG A 44 -20.07 0.25 14.60
N ASN A 45 -20.81 -0.84 14.84
CA ASN A 45 -20.35 -1.94 15.67
C ASN A 45 -20.43 -3.26 14.88
N PRO A 46 -19.29 -3.90 14.54
CA PRO A 46 -17.93 -3.49 14.89
C PRO A 46 -17.46 -2.24 14.12
N ARG A 47 -16.40 -1.57 14.63
CA ARG A 47 -15.80 -0.39 14.00
C ARG A 47 -15.27 -0.72 12.60
N VAL A 48 -15.41 0.23 11.67
CA VAL A 48 -14.93 0.08 10.29
C VAL A 48 -14.13 1.30 9.84
N TYR A 49 -13.35 1.09 8.78
CA TYR A 49 -12.37 2.04 8.26
C TYR A 49 -12.65 2.31 6.78
N GLU A 50 -12.63 3.58 6.40
CA GLU A 50 -12.51 4.03 5.01
C GLU A 50 -11.03 4.36 4.76
N LEU A 51 -10.52 3.97 3.60
CA LEU A 51 -9.11 4.12 3.25
C LEU A 51 -8.94 5.04 2.03
N ASN A 52 -7.77 5.64 1.93
CA ASN A 52 -7.30 6.23 0.69
C ASN A 52 -5.92 5.68 0.31
N ASP A 53 -5.61 5.71 -0.97
CA ASP A 53 -4.29 5.31 -1.44
C ASP A 53 -3.21 6.36 -1.09
N LEU A 54 -1.95 6.09 -1.46
CA LEU A 54 -0.84 7.01 -1.19
C LEU A 54 -0.93 8.33 -1.97
N SER A 55 -1.72 8.39 -3.04
CA SER A 55 -2.01 9.62 -3.80
C SER A 55 -3.13 10.46 -3.17
N GLY A 56 -3.84 9.92 -2.19
CA GLY A 56 -4.92 10.57 -1.45
C GLY A 56 -6.32 10.25 -2.00
N GLU A 57 -6.43 9.41 -3.03
CA GLU A 57 -7.71 8.98 -3.60
C GLU A 57 -8.41 7.99 -2.68
N VAL A 58 -9.63 8.31 -2.25
CA VAL A 58 -10.44 7.41 -1.42
C VAL A 58 -10.82 6.19 -2.25
N ILE A 59 -10.59 5.00 -1.71
CA ILE A 59 -10.96 3.76 -2.38
C ILE A 59 -12.38 3.36 -1.98
N ASP A 60 -13.09 2.72 -2.92
CA ASP A 60 -14.43 2.20 -2.66
C ASP A 60 -14.37 1.04 -1.66
N GLY A 61 -15.20 1.13 -0.61
CA GLY A 61 -15.37 0.07 0.37
C GLY A 61 -15.26 0.55 1.82
N ILE A 62 -15.51 -0.39 2.72
CA ILE A 62 -15.28 -0.26 4.15
C ILE A 62 -14.57 -1.52 4.62
N PHE A 63 -13.61 -1.37 5.53
CA PHE A 63 -12.78 -2.47 5.99
C PHE A 63 -12.93 -2.63 7.49
N TYR A 64 -12.96 -3.87 7.96
CA TYR A 64 -12.87 -4.18 9.38
C TYR A 64 -11.41 -4.19 9.82
N GLU A 65 -11.17 -4.01 11.12
CA GLU A 65 -9.81 -4.00 11.67
C GLU A 65 -9.00 -5.28 11.35
N GLN A 66 -9.67 -6.43 11.32
CA GLN A 66 -9.04 -7.72 11.04
C GLN A 66 -8.63 -7.88 9.57
N GLU A 67 -9.13 -7.02 8.69
CA GLU A 67 -8.77 -6.96 7.27
C GLU A 67 -7.62 -5.99 7.02
N LEU A 68 -7.04 -5.39 8.07
CA LEU A 68 -5.97 -4.41 8.00
C LEU A 68 -4.71 -4.91 8.73
N ALA A 69 -3.56 -4.80 8.07
CA ALA A 69 -2.26 -4.95 8.71
C ALA A 69 -1.54 -3.61 8.76
N GLY A 70 -1.18 -3.16 9.95
CA GLY A 70 -0.33 -1.98 10.12
C GLY A 70 1.03 -2.16 9.45
N VAL A 71 1.46 -1.14 8.71
CA VAL A 71 2.78 -1.04 8.09
C VAL A 71 3.67 -0.15 8.96
N ASN A 72 5.00 -0.32 8.86
CA ASN A 72 5.99 0.48 9.57
C ASN A 72 5.69 2.00 9.43
N LYS A 73 6.00 2.76 10.49
CA LYS A 73 5.74 4.19 10.60
C LYS A 73 6.51 5.02 9.57
N ASN A 74 7.63 4.52 9.02
CA ASN A 74 8.42 5.25 8.03
C ASN A 74 8.33 4.61 6.63
N LEU A 75 7.44 5.14 5.77
CA LEU A 75 7.35 4.72 4.37
C LEU A 75 8.63 4.98 3.56
N GLN A 76 9.53 5.86 4.00
CA GLN A 76 10.79 6.12 3.30
C GLN A 76 11.79 4.97 3.43
N GLU A 77 11.60 4.12 4.43
CA GLU A 77 12.43 2.93 4.66
C GLU A 77 11.78 1.65 4.08
N GLU A 78 10.56 1.73 3.58
CA GLU A 78 9.85 0.59 3.01
C GLU A 78 10.50 0.18 1.68
N GLU A 79 10.71 -1.13 1.51
CA GLU A 79 11.20 -1.71 0.27
C GLU A 79 10.01 -2.11 -0.63
N PHE A 80 10.02 -1.64 -1.87
CA PHE A 80 9.00 -1.96 -2.86
C PHE A 80 9.59 -2.85 -3.95
N ILE A 81 8.82 -3.84 -4.39
CA ILE A 81 9.23 -4.76 -5.44
C ILE A 81 8.96 -4.12 -6.81
N VAL A 82 9.98 -4.07 -7.65
CA VAL A 82 9.82 -3.69 -9.06
C VAL A 82 9.19 -4.87 -9.81
N ASP A 83 8.03 -4.64 -10.42
CA ASP A 83 7.36 -5.60 -11.30
C ASP A 83 8.03 -5.64 -12.68
N LYS A 84 8.16 -4.48 -13.32
CA LYS A 84 8.84 -4.35 -14.61
C LYS A 84 9.51 -3.00 -14.80
N VAL A 85 10.59 -3.02 -15.58
CA VAL A 85 11.21 -1.80 -16.12
C VAL A 85 10.56 -1.46 -17.46
N ILE A 86 9.86 -0.33 -17.51
CA ILE A 86 9.08 0.13 -18.67
C ILE A 86 9.96 0.97 -19.60
N ARG A 87 10.77 1.89 -19.05
CA ARG A 87 11.69 2.75 -19.83
C ARG A 87 13.03 2.90 -19.12
N ARG A 88 14.04 3.31 -19.88
CA ARG A 88 15.40 3.57 -19.40
C ARG A 88 15.84 4.94 -19.93
N ARG A 89 16.55 5.72 -19.10
CA ARG A 89 17.17 6.98 -19.53
C ARG A 89 18.48 7.22 -18.80
N GLY A 90 19.23 8.22 -19.27
CA GLY A 90 20.52 8.59 -18.68
C GLY A 90 21.62 7.55 -18.91
N ARG A 91 22.81 7.83 -18.37
CA ARG A 91 24.01 6.99 -18.48
C ARG A 91 24.86 7.15 -17.21
N GLY A 92 25.71 6.17 -16.93
CA GLY A 92 26.61 6.18 -15.77
C GLY A 92 25.85 6.38 -14.45
N ALA A 93 26.31 7.31 -13.62
CA ALA A 93 25.69 7.65 -12.34
C ALA A 93 24.26 8.21 -12.46
N ASN A 94 23.91 8.82 -13.61
CA ASN A 94 22.59 9.41 -13.85
C ASN A 94 21.63 8.43 -14.55
N LYS A 95 21.93 7.13 -14.54
CA LYS A 95 21.07 6.11 -15.15
C LYS A 95 19.83 5.92 -14.29
N GLU A 96 18.66 5.99 -14.92
CA GLU A 96 17.37 5.84 -14.26
C GLU A 96 16.47 4.85 -15.01
N PHE A 97 15.54 4.27 -14.27
CA PHE A 97 14.54 3.34 -14.76
C PHE A 97 13.13 3.84 -14.42
N PHE A 98 12.26 3.86 -15.42
CA PHE A 98 10.83 4.05 -15.20
C PHE A 98 10.23 2.69 -14.94
N VAL A 99 9.74 2.46 -13.73
CA VAL A 99 9.29 1.15 -13.27
C VAL A 99 7.80 1.13 -12.98
N SER A 100 7.18 -0.03 -13.10
CA SER A 100 5.96 -0.33 -12.33
C SER A 100 6.31 -1.14 -11.10
N TRP A 101 5.52 -0.92 -10.06
CA TRP A 101 5.67 -1.56 -8.76
C TRP A 101 4.70 -2.72 -8.64
N TRP A 102 5.18 -3.84 -8.11
CA TRP A 102 4.38 -5.04 -7.94
C TRP A 102 3.24 -4.80 -6.96
N GLY A 103 2.01 -5.09 -7.40
CA GLY A 103 0.80 -4.88 -6.62
C GLY A 103 0.34 -3.43 -6.50
N TYR A 104 0.90 -2.48 -7.28
CA TYR A 104 0.43 -1.09 -7.33
C TYR A 104 -0.16 -0.73 -8.71
N PRO A 105 -1.18 0.15 -8.76
CA PRO A 105 -1.68 0.71 -10.00
C PRO A 105 -0.61 1.52 -10.77
N SER A 106 -0.75 1.56 -12.10
CA SER A 106 0.22 2.24 -12.99
C SER A 106 0.40 3.74 -12.76
N LYS A 107 -0.55 4.39 -12.05
CA LYS A 107 -0.43 5.80 -11.63
C LYS A 107 0.73 6.04 -10.66
N PHE A 108 1.21 4.98 -9.97
CA PHE A 108 2.37 5.03 -9.09
C PHE A 108 3.70 4.72 -9.80
N ASN A 109 3.68 4.44 -11.11
CA ASN A 109 4.91 4.25 -11.86
C ASN A 109 5.81 5.49 -11.73
N SER A 110 7.09 5.27 -11.49
CA SER A 110 8.03 6.36 -11.20
C SER A 110 9.41 6.10 -11.78
N TRP A 111 10.17 7.18 -11.95
CA TRP A 111 11.59 7.10 -12.26
C TRP A 111 12.37 6.88 -10.98
N ILE A 112 13.20 5.84 -10.96
CA ILE A 112 14.13 5.57 -9.87
C ILE A 112 15.56 5.50 -10.38
N ALA A 113 16.50 5.95 -9.56
CA ALA A 113 17.91 5.82 -9.84
C ALA A 113 18.30 4.34 -9.91
N ALA A 114 19.12 3.96 -10.89
CA ALA A 114 19.60 2.58 -11.01
C ALA A 114 20.36 2.12 -9.76
N SER A 115 20.97 3.05 -9.01
CA SER A 115 21.63 2.79 -7.73
C SER A 115 20.69 2.36 -6.60
N ASN A 116 19.40 2.65 -6.71
CA ASN A 116 18.41 2.33 -5.69
C ASN A 116 17.78 0.95 -5.89
N ILE A 117 18.11 0.25 -6.98
CA ILE A 117 17.62 -1.10 -7.25
C ILE A 117 18.59 -2.12 -6.63
N LYS A 118 18.06 -2.98 -5.77
CA LYS A 118 18.74 -4.19 -5.27
C LYS A 118 18.25 -5.38 -6.08
N LEU A 119 19.18 -6.20 -6.59
CA LEU A 119 18.84 -7.50 -7.17
C LEU A 119 18.75 -8.51 -6.02
N LEU A 120 17.60 -9.18 -5.91
CA LEU A 120 17.37 -10.26 -4.95
C LEU A 120 17.86 -11.60 -5.50
#